data_AF-A0A5C7S5D7-F1
#
_entry.id   AF-A0A5C7S5D7-F1
#
_cell.length_a   1.000
_cell.length_b   1.000
_cell.length_c   1.000
_cell.angle_alpha   90.00
_cell.angle_beta   90.00
_cell.angle_gamma   90.00
#
_symmetry.space_group_name_H-M   'P 1'
#
loop_
_entity.id
_entity.type
_entity.pdbx_description
1 polymer ?
#
loop_
_entity_poly.entity_id
_entity_poly.type
_entity_poly.pdbx_seq_one_letter_code
_entity_poly.pdbx_strand_id
1 'polypeptide(L)' 'MVTLISGLTIPFPLQAKELDPNQCAALRVELRQITEAQRERSTPYLQEERKRVKDQMWALKCEEMERRR' A
#
# COMPACT_ATOMS: atom_id res chain seq x y z
N MET A 1 -18.50 -47.53 -9.17
CA MET A 1 -17.24 -46.99 -8.61
C MET A 1 -17.39 -45.49 -8.53
N VAL A 2 -17.51 -44.94 -7.32
CA VAL A 2 -17.84 -43.53 -7.08
C VAL A 2 -16.54 -42.75 -6.92
N THR A 3 -16.30 -41.83 -7.84
CA THR A 3 -15.16 -40.90 -7.83
C THR A 3 -15.39 -39.87 -6.72
N LEU A 4 -14.57 -39.94 -5.66
CA LEU A 4 -14.60 -39.01 -4.54
C LEU A 4 -14.14 -37.62 -4.99
N ILE A 5 -15.08 -36.68 -4.96
CA ILE A 5 -14.87 -35.25 -5.23
C ILE A 5 -14.33 -34.62 -3.93
N SER A 6 -13.02 -34.68 -3.71
CA SER A 6 -12.36 -33.91 -2.64
C SER A 6 -11.98 -32.52 -3.14
N GLY A 7 -13.00 -31.74 -3.50
CA GLY A 7 -12.86 -30.30 -3.67
C GLY A 7 -12.97 -29.63 -2.30
N LEU A 8 -11.87 -29.64 -1.53
CA LEU A 8 -11.74 -28.79 -0.35
C LEU A 8 -11.76 -27.33 -0.83
N THR A 9 -12.94 -26.72 -0.78
CA THR A 9 -13.06 -25.27 -0.88
C THR A 9 -12.41 -24.71 0.39
N ILE A 10 -11.16 -24.30 0.26
CA ILE A 10 -10.46 -23.57 1.30
C ILE A 10 -11.26 -22.28 1.51
N PRO A 11 -11.80 -22.02 2.71
CA PRO A 11 -12.46 -20.75 2.95
C PRO A 11 -11.40 -19.68 2.76
N PHE A 12 -11.64 -18.81 1.77
CA PHE A 12 -10.97 -17.53 1.61
C PHE A 12 -10.66 -16.97 3.00
N PRO A 13 -9.39 -16.77 3.39
CA PRO A 13 -9.15 -15.89 4.50
C PRO A 13 -9.65 -14.54 4.00
N LEU A 14 -10.78 -14.11 4.55
CA LEU A 14 -11.09 -12.70 4.72
C LEU A 14 -9.84 -12.11 5.35
N GLN A 15 -8.94 -11.60 4.51
CA GLN A 15 -7.81 -10.79 4.91
C GLN A 15 -8.45 -9.54 5.52
N ALA A 16 -8.82 -9.65 6.80
CA ALA A 16 -8.76 -8.53 7.71
C ALA A 16 -7.32 -8.04 7.54
N LYS A 17 -7.18 -7.03 6.69
CA LYS A 17 -5.94 -6.44 6.26
C LYS A 17 -5.37 -5.78 7.50
N GLU A 18 -4.73 -6.58 8.35
CA GLU A 18 -3.87 -6.07 9.41
C GLU A 18 -2.96 -5.07 8.72
N LEU A 19 -3.00 -3.85 9.25
CA LEU A 19 -2.31 -2.71 8.72
C LEU A 19 -0.81 -3.04 8.77
N ASP A 20 -0.28 -3.57 7.67
CA ASP A 20 1.07 -4.12 7.70
C ASP A 20 2.06 -2.95 7.85
N PRO A 21 2.78 -2.85 8.97
CA PRO A 21 3.65 -1.72 9.25
C PRO A 21 4.80 -1.61 8.23
N ASN A 22 5.12 -2.71 7.54
CA ASN A 22 6.11 -2.74 6.48
C ASN A 22 5.60 -2.04 5.21
N GLN A 23 4.30 -2.15 4.89
CA GLN A 23 3.69 -1.42 3.75
C GLN A 23 3.76 0.09 3.94
N CYS A 24 3.53 0.59 5.16
CA CYS A 24 3.69 2.01 5.46
C CYS A 24 5.15 2.48 5.33
N ALA A 25 6.12 1.66 5.77
CA ALA A 25 7.53 1.97 5.62
C ALA A 25 7.95 2.03 4.15
N ALA A 26 7.49 1.08 3.33
CA ALA A 26 7.75 1.05 1.89
C ALA A 26 7.20 2.30 1.19
N LEU A 27 5.95 2.67 1.44
CA LEU A 27 5.32 3.85 0.84
C LEU A 27 6.01 5.17 1.28
N ARG A 28 6.52 5.25 2.52
CA ARG A 28 7.33 6.41 2.95
C ARG A 28 8.64 6.51 2.19
N VAL A 29 9.31 5.39 1.95
CA VAL A 29 10.55 5.35 1.15
C VAL A 29 10.27 5.77 -0.29
N GLU A 30 9.20 5.25 -0.88
CA GLU A 30 8.76 5.60 -2.23
C GLU A 30 8.43 7.10 -2.35
N LEU A 31 7.70 7.65 -1.38
CA LEU A 31 7.41 9.09 -1.32
C LEU A 31 8.68 9.95 -1.25
N ARG A 32 9.70 9.47 -0.52
CA ARG A 32 11.00 10.14 -0.41
C ARG A 32 11.73 10.15 -1.75
N GLN A 33 11.77 9.00 -2.44
CA GLN A 33 12.39 8.86 -3.75
C GLN A 33 11.72 9.75 -4.79
N ILE A 34 10.37 9.82 -4.80
CA ILE A 34 9.63 10.72 -5.69
C ILE A 34 9.96 12.18 -5.37
N THR A 35 10.10 12.53 -4.10
CA THR A 35 10.46 13.90 -3.68
C THR A 35 11.89 14.26 -4.11
N GLU A 36 12.84 13.32 -4.04
CA GLU A 36 14.20 13.50 -4.53
C GLU A 36 14.22 13.66 -6.06
N ALA A 37 13.49 12.81 -6.78
CA ALA A 37 13.32 12.93 -8.23
C ALA A 37 12.65 14.25 -8.64
N GLN A 38 11.66 14.73 -7.89
CA GLN A 38 11.04 16.05 -8.11
C GLN A 38 12.01 17.21 -7.88
N ARG A 39 12.98 17.05 -6.96
CA ARG A 39 14.01 18.06 -6.69
C ARG A 39 15.00 18.17 -7.85
N GLU A 40 15.34 17.05 -8.46
CA GLU A 40 16.20 17.02 -9.66
C GLU A 40 15.44 17.51 -10.89
N ARG A 41 14.19 17.08 -11.07
CA ARG A 41 13.36 17.48 -12.20
C ARG A 41 11.88 17.39 -11.87
N SER A 42 11.26 18.53 -11.60
CA SER A 42 9.82 18.58 -11.37
C SER A 42 9.06 18.32 -12.68
N THR A 43 8.32 17.21 -12.72
CA THR A 43 7.45 16.85 -13.84
C THR A 43 6.03 16.59 -13.33
N PRO A 44 5.00 16.82 -14.15
CA PRO A 44 3.62 16.52 -13.77
C PRO A 44 3.42 15.04 -13.44
N TYR A 45 4.11 14.13 -14.14
CA TYR A 45 4.10 12.70 -13.84
C TYR A 45 4.54 12.39 -12.40
N LEU A 46 5.64 13.00 -11.94
CA LEU A 46 6.11 12.82 -10.57
C LEU A 46 5.15 13.45 -9.54
N GLN A 47 4.38 14.48 -9.91
CA GLN A 47 3.34 15.03 -9.03
C GLN A 47 2.16 14.07 -8.87
N GLU A 48 1.74 13.42 -9.96
CA GLU A 48 0.69 12.39 -9.93
C GLU A 48 1.13 11.16 -9.11
N GLU A 49 2.36 10.67 -9.31
CA GLU A 49 2.91 9.56 -8.53
C GLU A 49 2.99 9.89 -7.04
N ARG A 50 3.47 11.10 -6.69
CA ARG A 50 3.47 11.57 -5.30
C ARG A 50 2.07 11.55 -4.69
N LYS A 51 1.06 11.97 -5.45
CA LYS A 51 -0.34 11.98 -5.00
C LYS A 51 -0.85 10.54 -4.80
N ARG A 52 -0.58 9.63 -5.73
CA ARG A 52 -0.97 8.22 -5.63
C ARG A 52 -0.38 7.55 -4.39
N VAL A 53 0.91 7.73 -4.12
CA VAL A 53 1.57 7.17 -2.93
C VAL A 53 0.97 7.75 -1.65
N LYS A 54 0.66 9.05 -1.60
CA LYS A 54 -0.04 9.65 -0.46
C LYS A 54 -1.46 9.10 -0.27
N ASP A 55 -2.22 8.93 -1.35
CA ASP A 55 -3.56 8.36 -1.31
C ASP A 55 -3.53 6.89 -0.81
N GLN A 56 -2.51 6.11 -1.21
CA GLN A 56 -2.29 4.76 -0.69
C GLN A 56 -1.89 4.77 0.80
N MET A 57 -1.04 5.69 1.23
CA MET A 57 -0.70 5.87 2.65
C MET A 57 -1.93 6.24 3.49
N TRP A 58 -2.82 7.08 2.97
CA TRP A 58 -4.09 7.43 3.61
C TRP A 58 -5.01 6.21 3.68
N ALA A 59 -5.17 5.47 2.58
CA ALA A 59 -6.01 4.26 2.53
C ALA A 59 -5.53 3.18 3.52
N LEU A 60 -4.21 3.10 3.73
CA LEU A 60 -3.58 2.23 4.71
C LEU A 60 -3.43 2.89 6.09
N LYS A 61 -4.07 4.02 6.37
CA LYS A 61 -4.00 4.75 7.65
C LYS A 61 -2.58 4.95 8.20
N CYS A 62 -1.57 4.96 7.32
CA CYS A 62 -0.17 5.15 7.69
C CYS A 62 0.07 6.57 8.26
N GLU A 63 -0.77 7.53 7.87
CA GLU A 63 -0.74 8.93 8.29
C GLU A 63 -1.37 9.15 9.68
N GLU A 64 -2.21 8.23 10.17
CA GLU A 64 -2.99 8.38 11.41
C GLU A 64 -2.08 8.36 12.68
N MET A 65 -0.84 7.90 12.54
CA MET A 65 0.19 7.93 13.59
C MET A 65 1.07 9.20 13.59
N GLU A 66 1.13 9.99 12.51
CA GLU A 66 1.95 11.21 12.44
C GLU A 66 1.16 12.49 12.80
N ARG A 67 -0.18 12.45 12.77
CA ARG A 67 -1.04 13.62 13.03
C ARG A 67 -1.64 13.67 14.46
N ARG A 68 -1.14 12.85 15.39
CA ARG A 68 -1.37 13.03 16.83
C ARG A 68 -0.18 13.79 17.44
N ARG A 69 -0.12 15.09 17.17
CA ARG A 69 0.76 16.02 17.90
C ARG A 69 -0.05 17.22 18.37
#